data_AF-A0A160VAR0-F1
#
_entry.id   AF-A0A160VAR0-F1
#
_cell.length_a   1.000
_cell.length_b   1.000
_cell.length_c   1.000
_cell.angle_alpha   90.00
_cell.angle_beta   90.00
_cell.angle_gamma   90.00
#
_symmetry.space_group_name_H-M   'P 1'
#
loop_
_entity.id
_entity.type
_entity.pdbx_description
1 polymer ?
#
loop_
_entity_poly.entity_id
_entity_poly.type
_entity_poly.pdbx_seq_one_letter_code
_entity_poly.pdbx_strand_id
1 'polypeptide(L)'
;MAKLLVERAIAAEKDGLWGRAYVDLRGISSGQLKAGDERLRKVAEITRRSGFTTVVDEKPETLPVGYPASHIAFYAGWYGINVEGVFAESTVEFMPGAIAYHLHSYNGSMIRDAHARWIGPFIHKGATATFGSVFEPYLQLTPDQPVFFSRLIQNGFTFGEAGYAATRALSWQTVFVGDPLYRPFGRAPEELRADLARRNSPMLEWFHLLAVNQGLAAGAPAKAAIAHLQQLPKTSGSAVLQEKLAELLTASGQSEAALGAYSAALKLSTSPKQKQRLVVEQSRLRTP
;
A
#
# COMPACT_ATOMS: atom_id res chain seq x y z
N MET A 1 0.00 15.66 17.05
CA MET A 1 -0.53 14.93 15.88
C MET A 1 -0.12 15.57 14.56
N ALA A 2 -0.46 16.83 14.28
CA ALA A 2 -0.11 17.50 13.01
C ALA A 2 1.40 17.48 12.68
N LYS A 3 2.28 17.76 13.65
CA LYS A 3 3.75 17.66 13.49
C LYS A 3 4.21 16.30 12.97
N LEU A 4 3.64 15.21 13.47
CA LEU A 4 3.99 13.84 13.07
C LEU A 4 3.60 13.54 11.62
N LEU A 5 2.53 14.15 11.10
CA LEU A 5 2.14 14.01 9.70
C LEU A 5 3.22 14.58 8.78
N VAL A 6 3.71 15.78 9.11
CA VAL A 6 4.79 16.46 8.36
C VAL A 6 6.11 15.70 8.50
N GLU A 7 6.48 15.26 9.70
CA GLU A 7 7.73 14.50 9.91
C GLU A 7 7.75 13.18 9.12
N ARG A 8 6.63 12.47 9.04
CA ARG A 8 6.50 11.24 8.23
C ARG A 8 6.53 11.54 6.73
N ALA A 9 5.92 12.64 6.29
CA ALA A 9 5.97 13.09 4.90
C ALA A 9 7.42 13.39 4.47
N ILE A 10 8.14 14.19 5.26
CA ILE A 10 9.56 14.51 5.04
C ILE A 10 10.42 13.24 5.02
N ALA A 11 10.17 12.30 5.94
CA ALA A 11 10.89 11.03 5.96
C ALA A 11 10.69 10.23 4.66
N ALA A 12 9.47 10.17 4.14
CA ALA A 12 9.15 9.48 2.90
C ALA A 12 9.66 10.21 1.64
N GLU A 13 9.72 11.54 1.63
CA GLU A 13 10.33 12.29 0.52
C GLU A 13 11.86 12.09 0.48
N LYS A 14 12.47 11.99 1.66
CA LYS A 14 13.91 11.75 1.79
C LYS A 14 14.28 10.33 1.36
N ASP A 15 13.61 9.33 1.91
CA ASP A 15 14.00 7.92 1.78
C ASP A 15 13.17 7.14 0.75
N GLY A 16 12.05 7.69 0.28
CA GLY A 16 11.06 7.05 -0.59
C GLY A 16 9.83 6.53 0.17
N LEU A 17 8.69 6.44 -0.54
CA LEU A 17 7.49 5.77 -0.05
C LEU A 17 7.52 4.28 -0.44
N TRP A 18 7.67 3.42 0.57
CA TRP A 18 7.83 1.98 0.40
C TRP A 18 6.74 1.19 1.09
N GLY A 19 6.60 -0.08 0.72
CA GLY A 19 5.67 -1.02 1.35
C GLY A 19 4.76 -1.72 0.35
N ARG A 20 3.62 -2.19 0.85
CA ARG A 20 2.57 -2.89 0.10
C ARG A 20 1.34 -2.00 -0.06
N ALA A 21 0.61 -2.22 -1.15
CA ALA A 21 -0.70 -1.63 -1.36
C ALA A 21 -1.77 -2.67 -1.02
N TYR A 22 -2.75 -2.29 -0.19
CA TYR A 22 -3.89 -3.12 0.16
C TYR A 22 -5.16 -2.46 -0.38
N VAL A 23 -5.86 -3.16 -1.26
CA VAL A 23 -7.13 -2.71 -1.84
C VAL A 23 -8.23 -3.66 -1.42
N ASP A 24 -9.21 -3.15 -0.70
CA ASP A 24 -10.22 -3.90 0.05
C ASP A 24 -11.60 -3.58 -0.55
N LEU A 25 -12.06 -4.42 -1.46
CA LEU A 25 -13.28 -4.20 -2.24
C LEU A 25 -14.49 -4.80 -1.52
N ARG A 26 -15.67 -4.75 -2.16
CA ARG A 26 -16.87 -5.44 -1.69
C ARG A 26 -17.32 -6.59 -2.57
N GLY A 27 -16.66 -6.79 -3.71
CA GLY A 27 -17.06 -7.78 -4.71
C GLY A 27 -18.33 -7.38 -5.48
N ILE A 28 -18.68 -6.10 -5.51
CA ILE A 28 -19.90 -5.64 -6.19
C ILE A 28 -19.68 -5.62 -7.71
N SER A 29 -20.43 -6.48 -8.41
CA SER A 29 -20.29 -6.67 -9.87
C SER A 29 -21.43 -6.11 -10.70
N SER A 30 -22.52 -5.63 -10.08
CA SER A 30 -23.71 -5.12 -10.78
C SER A 30 -24.38 -3.96 -10.02
N GLY A 31 -25.29 -3.24 -10.70
CA GLY A 31 -26.03 -2.12 -10.12
C GLY A 31 -25.22 -0.82 -9.99
N GLN A 32 -25.82 0.19 -9.35
CA GLN A 32 -25.26 1.55 -9.27
C GLN A 32 -23.96 1.63 -8.45
N LEU A 33 -23.78 0.69 -7.51
CA LEU A 33 -22.58 0.64 -6.65
C LEU A 33 -21.40 -0.04 -7.33
N LYS A 34 -21.57 -0.75 -8.45
CA LYS A 34 -20.48 -1.36 -9.22
C LYS A 34 -19.35 -0.38 -9.53
N ALA A 35 -19.70 0.88 -9.79
CA ALA A 35 -18.73 1.93 -10.11
C ALA A 35 -17.69 2.17 -8.99
N GLY A 36 -18.02 1.91 -7.72
CA GLY A 36 -17.07 2.06 -6.60
C GLY A 36 -16.02 0.95 -6.60
N ASP A 37 -16.45 -0.30 -6.80
CA ASP A 37 -15.57 -1.46 -6.92
C ASP A 37 -14.66 -1.30 -8.15
N GLU A 38 -15.21 -0.87 -9.29
CA GLU A 38 -14.43 -0.60 -10.50
C GLU A 38 -13.35 0.48 -10.29
N ARG A 39 -13.64 1.53 -9.51
CA ARG A 39 -12.63 2.54 -9.12
C ARG A 39 -11.54 1.92 -8.26
N LEU A 40 -11.88 1.10 -7.27
CA LEU A 40 -10.86 0.43 -6.43
C LEU A 40 -10.03 -0.59 -7.23
N ARG A 41 -10.63 -1.34 -8.17
CA ARG A 41 -9.88 -2.22 -9.10
C ARG A 41 -8.85 -1.44 -9.91
N LYS A 42 -9.21 -0.25 -10.39
CA LYS A 42 -8.27 0.65 -11.09
C LYS A 42 -7.16 1.15 -10.17
N VAL A 43 -7.46 1.45 -8.90
CA VAL A 43 -6.42 1.77 -7.90
C VAL A 43 -5.43 0.60 -7.77
N ALA A 44 -5.92 -0.62 -7.66
CA ALA A 44 -5.07 -1.81 -7.59
C ALA A 44 -4.20 -1.99 -8.86
N GLU A 45 -4.75 -1.72 -10.03
CA GLU A 45 -3.99 -1.75 -11.29
C GLU A 45 -2.89 -0.68 -11.32
N ILE A 46 -3.21 0.55 -10.90
CA ILE A 46 -2.26 1.67 -10.83
C ILE A 46 -1.10 1.32 -9.88
N THR A 47 -1.38 0.86 -8.66
CA THR A 47 -0.33 0.54 -7.69
C THR A 47 0.52 -0.63 -8.16
N ARG A 48 -0.11 -1.67 -8.74
CA ARG A 48 0.60 -2.85 -9.26
C ARG A 48 1.53 -2.49 -10.43
N ARG A 49 1.04 -1.74 -11.42
CA ARG A 49 1.85 -1.29 -12.55
C ARG A 49 2.98 -0.35 -12.14
N SER A 50 2.78 0.40 -11.05
CA SER A 50 3.82 1.25 -10.47
C SER A 50 4.86 0.49 -9.65
N GLY A 51 4.70 -0.83 -9.48
CA GLY A 51 5.66 -1.71 -8.82
C GLY A 51 5.38 -2.03 -7.35
N PHE A 52 4.29 -1.51 -6.77
CA PHE A 52 3.90 -1.90 -5.42
C PHE A 52 3.38 -3.33 -5.44
N THR A 53 3.87 -4.17 -4.51
CA THR A 53 3.20 -5.44 -4.23
C THR A 53 1.79 -5.13 -3.75
N THR A 54 0.81 -5.46 -4.58
CA THR A 54 -0.59 -5.05 -4.41
C THR A 54 -1.45 -6.26 -4.09
N VAL A 55 -2.05 -6.24 -2.91
CA VAL A 55 -3.02 -7.21 -2.43
C VAL A 55 -4.42 -6.68 -2.70
N VAL A 56 -5.27 -7.51 -3.28
CA VAL A 56 -6.66 -7.20 -3.60
C VAL A 56 -7.54 -8.20 -2.87
N ASP A 57 -8.40 -7.72 -1.98
CA ASP A 57 -9.47 -8.53 -1.37
C ASP A 57 -10.79 -8.17 -2.05
N GLU A 58 -11.53 -9.19 -2.50
CA GLU A 58 -12.80 -9.03 -3.21
C GLU A 58 -14.02 -9.44 -2.39
N LYS A 59 -13.82 -9.73 -1.10
CA LYS A 59 -14.91 -10.19 -0.25
C LYS A 59 -15.78 -9.01 0.18
N PRO A 60 -17.06 -9.24 0.52
CA PRO A 60 -17.93 -8.17 1.00
C PRO A 60 -17.48 -7.55 2.33
N GLU A 61 -16.79 -8.33 3.17
CA GLU A 61 -16.27 -7.91 4.47
C GLU A 61 -14.90 -7.27 4.34
N THR A 62 -14.61 -6.25 5.15
CA THR A 62 -13.27 -5.66 5.23
C THR A 62 -12.23 -6.69 5.67
N LEU A 63 -10.96 -6.46 5.29
CA LEU A 63 -9.82 -7.24 5.78
C LEU A 63 -9.90 -7.47 7.30
N PRO A 64 -10.06 -8.73 7.77
CA PRO A 64 -10.45 -9.01 9.14
C PRO A 64 -9.35 -8.69 10.15
N VAL A 65 -9.74 -8.53 11.42
CA VAL A 65 -8.78 -8.48 12.53
C VAL A 65 -7.88 -9.71 12.50
N GLY A 66 -6.57 -9.50 12.68
CA GLY A 66 -5.58 -10.56 12.61
C GLY A 66 -5.11 -10.87 11.19
N TYR A 67 -5.66 -10.22 10.16
CA TYR A 67 -5.10 -10.32 8.81
C TYR A 67 -3.65 -9.79 8.81
N PRO A 68 -2.71 -10.48 8.14
CA PRO A 68 -1.29 -10.16 8.21
C PRO A 68 -0.91 -9.01 7.24
N ALA A 69 -1.59 -7.87 7.35
CA ALA A 69 -1.24 -6.65 6.63
C ALA A 69 0.05 -6.07 7.23
N SER A 70 1.13 -6.02 6.43
CA SER A 70 2.42 -5.51 6.87
C SER A 70 2.97 -4.46 5.93
N HIS A 71 3.76 -3.53 6.47
CA HIS A 71 4.41 -2.47 5.70
C HIS A 71 3.43 -1.74 4.78
N ILE A 72 2.31 -1.24 5.30
CA ILE A 72 1.26 -0.61 4.49
C ILE A 72 1.77 0.73 3.95
N ALA A 73 1.98 0.82 2.64
CA ALA A 73 2.24 2.08 1.93
C ALA A 73 0.95 2.74 1.50
N PHE A 74 0.02 1.93 0.98
CA PHE A 74 -1.27 2.37 0.50
C PHE A 74 -2.38 1.48 1.03
N TYR A 75 -3.48 2.10 1.45
CA TYR A 75 -4.75 1.43 1.69
C TYR A 75 -5.87 2.14 0.94
N ALA A 76 -6.73 1.38 0.26
CA ALA A 76 -7.96 1.87 -0.35
C ALA A 76 -9.07 0.82 -0.17
N GLY A 77 -10.05 1.10 0.70
CA GLY A 77 -11.07 0.11 1.07
C GLY A 77 -12.54 0.54 0.91
N TRP A 78 -13.47 -0.39 1.09
CA TRP A 78 -14.94 -0.19 1.05
C TRP A 78 -15.67 -1.37 1.74
N TYR A 79 -16.80 -1.30 2.47
CA TYR A 79 -17.58 -0.19 3.06
C TYR A 79 -17.83 -0.52 4.54
N GLY A 80 -17.31 0.30 5.44
CA GLY A 80 -17.65 0.26 6.86
C GLY A 80 -17.97 1.66 7.38
N ILE A 81 -18.92 1.79 8.29
CA ILE A 81 -19.29 3.10 8.85
C ILE A 81 -18.25 3.63 9.84
N ASN A 82 -17.71 2.73 10.64
CA ASN A 82 -16.65 2.94 11.61
C ASN A 82 -15.46 2.07 11.22
N VAL A 83 -14.29 2.44 11.70
CA VAL A 83 -13.08 1.64 11.56
C VAL A 83 -13.33 0.22 12.07
N GLU A 84 -12.91 -0.75 11.27
CA GLU A 84 -13.06 -2.18 11.54
C GLU A 84 -11.88 -2.95 10.94
N GLY A 85 -11.89 -4.28 11.13
CA GLY A 85 -10.87 -5.15 10.56
C GLY A 85 -9.46 -4.85 11.05
N VAL A 86 -8.48 -4.93 10.15
CA VAL A 86 -7.07 -4.60 10.40
C VAL A 86 -6.90 -3.26 11.13
N PHE A 87 -7.75 -2.27 10.85
CA PHE A 87 -7.59 -0.92 11.39
C PHE A 87 -8.22 -0.72 12.77
N ALA A 88 -9.02 -1.68 13.24
CA ALA A 88 -9.48 -1.74 14.63
C ALA A 88 -8.40 -2.28 15.59
N GLU A 89 -7.31 -2.86 15.07
CA GLU A 89 -6.23 -3.37 15.89
C GLU A 89 -5.52 -2.25 16.69
N SER A 90 -4.90 -2.62 17.81
CA SER A 90 -4.17 -1.67 18.66
C SER A 90 -3.00 -1.04 17.90
N THR A 91 -2.33 -1.81 17.03
CA THR A 91 -1.18 -1.39 16.22
C THR A 91 -1.40 -1.78 14.77
N VAL A 92 -1.06 -0.86 13.85
CA VAL A 92 -1.11 -1.08 12.40
C VAL A 92 0.25 -0.73 11.83
N GLU A 93 0.82 -1.58 10.98
CA GLU A 93 2.15 -1.39 10.41
C GLU A 93 2.13 -0.45 9.19
N PHE A 94 1.74 0.81 9.38
CA PHE A 94 1.90 1.83 8.34
C PHE A 94 3.37 2.19 8.15
N MET A 95 3.80 2.32 6.90
CA MET A 95 5.12 2.83 6.55
C MET A 95 5.14 4.36 6.67
N PRO A 96 6.29 4.99 6.97
CA PRO A 96 6.45 6.43 6.81
C PRO A 96 6.03 6.86 5.39
N GLY A 97 5.19 7.90 5.30
CA GLY A 97 4.62 8.34 4.03
C GLY A 97 3.31 7.66 3.63
N ALA A 98 2.82 6.66 4.38
CA ALA A 98 1.66 5.90 3.98
C ALA A 98 0.40 6.74 3.79
N ILE A 99 -0.40 6.40 2.77
CA ILE A 99 -1.66 7.06 2.47
C ILE A 99 -2.80 6.04 2.56
N ALA A 100 -3.81 6.35 3.36
CA ALA A 100 -4.96 5.48 3.58
C ALA A 100 -6.26 6.18 3.21
N TYR A 101 -7.13 5.45 2.52
CA TYR A 101 -8.47 5.89 2.15
C TYR A 101 -9.46 4.75 2.39
N HIS A 102 -10.64 5.06 2.92
CA HIS A 102 -11.74 4.11 2.99
C HIS A 102 -12.99 4.78 2.45
N LEU A 103 -13.54 4.25 1.36
CA LEU A 103 -14.74 4.75 0.73
C LEU A 103 -15.91 4.58 1.71
N HIS A 104 -16.36 5.65 2.32
CA HIS A 104 -17.61 5.68 3.07
C HIS A 104 -18.13 7.13 3.12
N SER A 105 -19.44 7.32 3.10
CA SER A 105 -20.08 8.64 2.96
C SER A 105 -19.69 9.64 4.05
N TYR A 106 -19.37 9.15 5.25
CA TYR A 106 -19.02 9.97 6.42
C TYR A 106 -17.66 9.63 7.01
N ASN A 107 -16.77 9.03 6.21
CA ASN A 107 -15.44 8.55 6.65
C ASN A 107 -14.58 9.65 7.34
N GLY A 108 -14.86 10.92 7.06
CA GLY A 108 -14.17 12.09 7.60
C GLY A 108 -14.99 12.94 8.57
N SER A 109 -16.21 12.54 8.94
CA SER A 109 -17.07 13.37 9.80
C SER A 109 -16.54 13.56 11.24
N MET A 110 -15.59 12.73 11.68
CA MET A 110 -15.04 12.71 13.04
C MET A 110 -13.50 12.63 13.06
N ILE A 111 -12.82 13.55 12.38
CA ILE A 111 -11.34 13.50 12.20
C ILE A 111 -10.53 13.53 13.50
N ARG A 112 -11.12 13.97 14.63
CA ARG A 112 -10.44 14.06 15.93
C ARG A 112 -10.67 12.83 16.82
N ASP A 113 -11.58 11.94 16.42
CA ASP A 113 -11.87 10.71 17.17
C ASP A 113 -10.93 9.59 16.70
N ALA A 114 -10.20 8.97 17.62
CA ALA A 114 -9.25 7.90 17.30
C ALA A 114 -9.90 6.54 17.03
N HIS A 115 -11.22 6.42 17.24
CA HIS A 115 -11.95 5.15 17.23
C HIS A 115 -13.23 5.19 16.38
N ALA A 116 -13.72 6.36 15.98
CA ALA A 116 -14.89 6.51 15.12
C ALA A 116 -14.52 6.84 13.67
N ARG A 117 -15.37 6.44 12.72
CA ARG A 117 -15.15 6.67 11.27
C ARG A 117 -13.78 6.14 10.82
N TRP A 118 -13.10 6.78 9.87
CA TRP A 118 -11.85 6.25 9.29
C TRP A 118 -10.67 7.21 9.34
N ILE A 119 -10.87 8.52 9.08
CA ILE A 119 -9.76 9.49 9.03
C ILE A 119 -9.00 9.57 10.37
N GLY A 120 -9.73 9.75 11.47
CA GLY A 120 -9.13 9.87 12.80
C GLY A 120 -8.35 8.61 13.22
N PRO A 121 -8.94 7.40 13.10
CA PRO A 121 -8.23 6.15 13.32
C PRO A 121 -6.98 5.99 12.45
N PHE A 122 -7.04 6.25 11.15
CA PHE A 122 -5.85 6.13 10.28
C PHE A 122 -4.69 7.01 10.75
N ILE A 123 -4.96 8.27 11.07
CA ILE A 123 -3.94 9.20 11.53
C ILE A 123 -3.35 8.75 12.86
N HIS A 124 -4.21 8.34 13.80
CA HIS A 124 -3.79 7.86 15.12
C HIS A 124 -2.96 6.57 15.02
N LYS A 125 -3.24 5.71 14.03
CA LYS A 125 -2.52 4.46 13.79
C LYS A 125 -1.25 4.59 12.97
N GLY A 126 -0.96 5.77 12.40
CA GLY A 126 0.33 6.02 11.75
C GLY A 126 0.28 6.44 10.29
N ALA A 127 -0.90 6.53 9.67
CA ALA A 127 -1.01 7.07 8.31
C ALA A 127 -0.43 8.49 8.26
N THR A 128 0.23 8.80 7.15
CA THR A 128 0.86 10.11 6.90
C THR A 128 -0.10 11.07 6.24
N ALA A 129 -0.97 10.55 5.38
CA ALA A 129 -2.03 11.32 4.77
C ALA A 129 -3.30 10.47 4.58
N THR A 130 -4.46 11.11 4.61
CA THR A 130 -5.75 10.50 4.35
C THR A 130 -6.75 11.57 3.89
N PHE A 131 -7.87 11.16 3.33
CA PHE A 131 -8.89 12.08 2.84
C PHE A 131 -10.26 11.42 2.83
N GLY A 132 -11.31 12.24 2.75
CA GLY A 132 -12.67 11.74 2.85
C GLY A 132 -13.74 12.81 2.88
N SER A 133 -14.97 12.39 3.13
CA SER A 133 -16.15 13.24 3.18
C SER A 133 -16.66 13.40 4.61
N VAL A 134 -16.96 14.65 4.99
CA VAL A 134 -17.52 15.01 6.31
C VAL A 134 -19.04 14.92 6.34
N PHE A 135 -19.69 14.86 5.17
CA PHE A 135 -21.13 14.72 4.99
C PHE A 135 -21.42 13.88 3.73
N GLU A 136 -22.64 13.37 3.58
CA GLU A 136 -23.06 12.49 2.47
C GLU A 136 -22.73 13.09 1.10
N PRO A 137 -21.82 12.47 0.33
CA PRO A 137 -21.48 12.92 -1.01
C PRO A 137 -22.23 12.14 -2.10
N TYR A 138 -22.90 11.03 -1.75
CA TYR A 138 -23.14 9.92 -2.67
C TYR A 138 -21.84 9.43 -3.35
N LEU A 139 -21.89 8.27 -4.01
CA LEU A 139 -20.69 7.73 -4.66
C LEU A 139 -20.11 8.68 -5.73
N GLN A 140 -20.96 9.47 -6.37
CA GLN A 140 -20.61 10.36 -7.48
C GLN A 140 -19.77 11.55 -7.07
N LEU A 141 -19.90 12.07 -5.83
CA LEU A 141 -19.12 13.22 -5.37
C LEU A 141 -17.98 12.83 -4.42
N THR A 142 -17.79 11.54 -4.14
CA THR A 142 -16.54 11.09 -3.50
C THR A 142 -15.33 11.40 -4.41
N PRO A 143 -14.15 11.70 -3.84
CA PRO A 143 -12.94 11.89 -4.63
C PRO A 143 -12.69 10.69 -5.55
N ASP A 144 -12.34 10.95 -6.80
CA ASP A 144 -12.03 9.90 -7.76
C ASP A 144 -10.69 9.25 -7.41
N GLN A 145 -10.75 8.07 -6.77
CA GLN A 145 -9.57 7.39 -6.23
C GLN A 145 -8.55 7.05 -7.34
N PRO A 146 -8.94 6.47 -8.50
CA PRO A 146 -8.01 6.28 -9.62
C PRO A 146 -7.29 7.55 -10.06
N VAL A 147 -7.98 8.69 -10.16
CA VAL A 147 -7.35 9.97 -10.51
C VAL A 147 -6.35 10.38 -9.43
N PHE A 148 -6.73 10.30 -8.15
CA PHE A 148 -5.82 10.63 -7.05
C PHE A 148 -4.52 9.79 -7.11
N PHE A 149 -4.65 8.47 -7.17
CA PHE A 149 -3.51 7.55 -7.14
C PHE A 149 -2.62 7.68 -8.39
N SER A 150 -3.21 7.86 -9.58
CA SER A 150 -2.42 8.06 -10.81
C SER A 150 -1.66 9.38 -10.79
N ARG A 151 -2.31 10.48 -10.37
CA ARG A 151 -1.66 11.80 -10.26
C ARG A 151 -0.51 11.79 -9.25
N LEU A 152 -0.73 11.19 -8.09
CA LEU A 152 0.30 11.07 -7.06
C LEU A 152 1.49 10.20 -7.52
N ILE A 153 1.22 8.97 -7.95
CA ILE A 153 2.28 7.96 -8.18
C ILE A 153 2.95 8.14 -9.53
N GLN A 154 2.17 8.34 -10.59
CA GLN A 154 2.66 8.30 -11.98
C GLN A 154 3.01 9.68 -12.51
N ASN A 155 2.32 10.74 -12.04
CA ASN A 155 2.62 12.12 -12.42
C ASN A 155 3.43 12.88 -11.37
N GLY A 156 3.66 12.27 -10.20
CA GLY A 156 4.46 12.87 -9.14
C GLY A 156 3.85 14.17 -8.60
N PHE A 157 2.52 14.29 -8.55
CA PHE A 157 1.85 15.45 -7.95
C PHE A 157 2.08 15.46 -6.43
N THR A 158 1.95 16.64 -5.80
CA THR A 158 1.81 16.71 -4.34
C THR A 158 0.49 16.10 -3.89
N PHE A 159 0.37 15.78 -2.60
CA PHE A 159 -0.85 15.28 -1.99
C PHE A 159 -2.03 16.24 -2.23
N GLY A 160 -1.79 17.55 -2.11
CA GLY A 160 -2.78 18.58 -2.38
C GLY A 160 -3.18 18.62 -3.86
N GLU A 161 -2.21 18.65 -4.78
CA GLU A 161 -2.48 18.68 -6.22
C GLU A 161 -3.26 17.44 -6.69
N ALA A 162 -2.85 16.25 -6.25
CA ALA A 162 -3.55 15.00 -6.54
C ALA A 162 -4.97 15.00 -5.94
N GLY A 163 -5.13 15.55 -4.74
CA GLY A 163 -6.41 15.68 -4.07
C GLY A 163 -7.40 16.59 -4.80
N TYR A 164 -6.94 17.78 -5.23
CA TYR A 164 -7.76 18.70 -6.02
C TYR A 164 -8.09 18.13 -7.40
N ALA A 165 -7.15 17.45 -8.06
CA ALA A 165 -7.41 16.80 -9.34
C ALA A 165 -8.45 15.68 -9.26
N ALA A 166 -8.52 14.97 -8.13
CA ALA A 166 -9.49 13.90 -7.89
C ALA A 166 -10.86 14.41 -7.40
N THR A 167 -10.93 15.65 -6.93
CA THR A 167 -12.15 16.24 -6.40
C THR A 167 -13.08 16.64 -7.55
N ARG A 168 -14.29 16.06 -7.57
CA ARG A 168 -15.28 16.29 -8.64
C ARG A 168 -16.06 17.59 -8.51
N ALA A 169 -16.16 18.12 -7.28
CA ALA A 169 -16.80 19.38 -6.98
C ALA A 169 -16.09 20.05 -5.81
N LEU A 170 -15.76 21.34 -5.93
CA LEU A 170 -15.20 22.11 -4.83
C LEU A 170 -16.30 22.37 -3.80
N SER A 171 -16.19 21.70 -2.66
CA SER A 171 -17.15 21.78 -1.56
C SER A 171 -16.41 21.65 -0.24
N TRP A 172 -16.97 22.25 0.82
CA TRP A 172 -16.50 22.07 2.19
C TRP A 172 -16.64 20.61 2.68
N GLN A 173 -17.38 19.78 1.94
CA GLN A 173 -17.73 18.42 2.36
C GLN A 173 -16.60 17.40 2.17
N THR A 174 -15.56 17.70 1.39
CA THR A 174 -14.38 16.83 1.24
C THR A 174 -13.18 17.44 1.95
N VAL A 175 -12.52 16.64 2.79
CA VAL A 175 -11.33 17.05 3.56
C VAL A 175 -10.14 16.18 3.21
N PHE A 176 -8.99 16.83 3.01
CA PHE A 176 -7.69 16.20 2.87
C PHE A 176 -6.87 16.49 4.13
N VAL A 177 -6.39 15.45 4.80
CA VAL A 177 -5.65 15.54 6.06
C VAL A 177 -4.25 14.99 5.87
N GLY A 178 -3.26 15.88 5.90
CA GLY A 178 -1.86 15.60 5.62
C GLY A 178 -1.14 16.91 5.27
N ASP A 179 0.16 16.85 5.01
CA ASP A 179 0.88 17.99 4.42
C ASP A 179 0.47 18.13 2.94
N PRO A 180 -0.14 19.27 2.52
CA PRO A 180 -0.54 19.47 1.13
C PRO A 180 0.65 19.47 0.14
N LEU A 181 1.87 19.73 0.61
CA LEU A 181 3.08 19.71 -0.22
C LEU A 181 3.74 18.33 -0.30
N TYR A 182 3.28 17.35 0.49
CA TYR A 182 3.85 16.00 0.50
C TYR A 182 3.87 15.39 -0.90
N ARG A 183 5.06 15.07 -1.40
CA ARG A 183 5.34 14.64 -2.78
C ARG A 183 6.26 13.41 -2.81
N PRO A 184 5.77 12.20 -2.46
CA PRO A 184 6.60 11.01 -2.30
C PRO A 184 7.33 10.54 -3.56
N PHE A 185 6.87 10.97 -4.75
CA PHE A 185 7.44 10.61 -6.05
C PHE A 185 8.01 11.84 -6.78
N GLY A 186 8.49 12.83 -6.02
CA GLY A 186 9.08 14.06 -6.58
C GLY A 186 10.54 13.93 -7.03
N ARG A 187 11.28 12.93 -6.54
CA ARG A 187 12.69 12.70 -6.88
C ARG A 187 12.82 11.75 -8.07
N ALA A 188 13.83 11.96 -8.91
CA ALA A 188 14.13 11.04 -9.99
C ALA A 188 14.56 9.67 -9.42
N PRO A 189 14.07 8.53 -9.96
CA PRO A 189 14.37 7.21 -9.41
C PRO A 189 15.87 6.90 -9.26
N GLU A 190 16.68 7.26 -10.26
CA GLU A 190 18.13 7.03 -10.23
C GLU A 190 18.84 7.87 -9.16
N GLU A 191 18.38 9.09 -8.93
CA GLU A 191 18.91 9.97 -7.89
C GLU A 191 18.59 9.41 -6.49
N LEU A 192 17.34 8.96 -6.28
CA LEU A 192 16.93 8.30 -5.05
C LEU A 192 17.73 7.01 -4.81
N ARG A 193 17.88 6.17 -5.84
CA ARG A 193 18.67 4.94 -5.78
C ARG A 193 20.13 5.20 -5.39
N ALA A 194 20.77 6.16 -6.06
CA ALA A 194 22.16 6.51 -5.80
C ALA A 194 22.34 7.03 -4.36
N ASP A 195 21.43 7.87 -3.87
CA ASP A 195 21.47 8.36 -2.49
C ASP A 195 21.26 7.25 -1.46
N LEU A 196 20.28 6.36 -1.67
CA LEU A 196 20.04 5.20 -0.81
C LEU A 196 21.26 4.27 -0.75
N ALA A 197 21.88 3.99 -1.90
CA ALA A 197 23.08 3.17 -1.98
C ALA A 197 24.27 3.81 -1.27
N ARG A 198 24.52 5.10 -1.51
CA ARG A 198 25.60 5.87 -0.86
C ARG A 198 25.49 5.86 0.67
N ARG A 199 24.27 5.93 1.20
CA ARG A 199 24.00 5.90 2.64
C ARG A 199 23.89 4.48 3.22
N ASN A 200 24.07 3.43 2.41
CA ASN A 200 23.81 2.04 2.79
C ASN A 200 22.43 1.85 3.44
N SER A 201 21.41 2.54 2.92
CA SER A 201 20.07 2.54 3.50
C SER A 201 19.43 1.14 3.41
N PRO A 202 18.72 0.69 4.46
CA PRO A 202 17.93 -0.54 4.37
C PRO A 202 16.83 -0.45 3.30
N MET A 203 16.35 0.76 2.99
CA MET A 203 15.28 0.98 2.01
C MET A 203 15.65 0.61 0.57
N LEU A 204 16.94 0.38 0.28
CA LEU A 204 17.37 -0.09 -1.03
C LEU A 204 16.73 -1.44 -1.42
N GLU A 205 16.37 -2.27 -0.44
CA GLU A 205 15.64 -3.52 -0.73
C GLU A 205 14.26 -3.28 -1.35
N TRP A 206 13.56 -2.23 -0.90
CA TRP A 206 12.24 -1.85 -1.42
C TRP A 206 12.35 -1.24 -2.82
N PHE A 207 13.41 -0.49 -3.08
CA PHE A 207 13.71 -0.01 -4.43
C PHE A 207 13.89 -1.19 -5.40
N HIS A 208 14.67 -2.21 -5.02
CA HIS A 208 14.85 -3.41 -5.84
C HIS A 208 13.56 -4.19 -6.04
N LEU A 209 12.75 -4.36 -4.98
CA LEU A 209 11.44 -5.01 -5.09
C LEU A 209 10.54 -4.28 -6.08
N LEU A 210 10.47 -2.94 -5.98
CA LEU A 210 9.65 -2.11 -6.84
C LEU A 210 10.08 -2.25 -8.31
N ALA A 211 11.38 -2.21 -8.60
CA ALA A 211 11.91 -2.40 -9.95
C ALA A 211 11.60 -3.80 -10.51
N VAL A 212 11.73 -4.86 -9.71
CA VAL A 212 11.37 -6.23 -10.11
C VAL A 212 9.87 -6.32 -10.44
N ASN A 213 9.02 -5.75 -9.59
CA ASN A 213 7.58 -5.75 -9.81
C ASN A 213 7.17 -4.94 -11.06
N GLN A 214 7.82 -3.79 -11.32
CA GLN A 214 7.60 -3.02 -12.55
C GLN A 214 7.98 -3.82 -13.79
N GLY A 215 9.14 -4.49 -13.77
CA GLY A 215 9.57 -5.37 -14.86
C GLY A 215 8.56 -6.48 -15.15
N LEU A 216 8.08 -7.16 -14.10
CA LEU A 216 7.03 -8.20 -14.21
C LEU A 216 5.72 -7.63 -14.76
N ALA A 217 5.28 -6.46 -14.29
CA ALA A 217 4.08 -5.80 -14.78
C ALA A 217 4.20 -5.34 -16.25
N ALA A 218 5.42 -5.06 -16.71
CA ALA A 218 5.75 -4.76 -18.10
C ALA A 218 5.93 -6.01 -18.98
N GLY A 219 5.73 -7.21 -18.43
CA GLY A 219 5.80 -8.48 -19.17
C GLY A 219 7.16 -9.18 -19.15
N ALA A 220 8.09 -8.77 -18.30
CA ALA A 220 9.35 -9.50 -18.13
C ALA A 220 9.07 -10.93 -17.64
N PRO A 221 9.76 -11.96 -18.18
CA PRO A 221 9.56 -13.34 -17.76
C PRO A 221 9.88 -13.55 -16.27
N ALA A 222 9.04 -14.31 -15.56
CA ALA A 222 9.26 -14.65 -14.15
C ALA A 222 10.64 -15.31 -13.92
N LYS A 223 11.10 -16.15 -14.85
CA LYS A 223 12.43 -16.77 -14.82
C LYS A 223 13.57 -15.75 -14.79
N ALA A 224 13.44 -14.65 -15.55
CA ALA A 224 14.45 -13.59 -15.56
C ALA A 224 14.46 -12.83 -14.23
N ALA A 225 13.28 -12.55 -13.66
CA ALA A 225 13.17 -11.93 -12.34
C ALA A 225 13.76 -12.82 -11.22
N ILE A 226 13.52 -14.14 -11.26
CA ILE A 226 14.12 -15.11 -10.33
C ILE A 226 15.65 -15.07 -10.43
N ALA A 227 16.20 -15.18 -11.65
CA ALA A 227 17.63 -15.14 -11.86
C ALA A 227 18.26 -13.84 -11.37
N HIS A 228 17.61 -12.70 -11.65
CA HIS A 228 18.04 -11.40 -11.16
C HIS A 228 18.07 -11.34 -9.63
N LEU A 229 17.01 -11.78 -8.95
CA LEU A 229 16.96 -11.80 -7.48
C LEU A 229 18.01 -12.72 -6.87
N GLN A 230 18.29 -13.88 -7.48
CA GLN A 230 19.33 -14.80 -7.02
C GLN A 230 20.74 -14.23 -7.17
N GLN A 231 21.00 -13.43 -8.21
CA GLN A 231 22.29 -12.81 -8.47
C GLN A 231 22.50 -11.50 -7.69
N LEU A 232 21.41 -10.84 -7.28
CA LEU A 232 21.45 -9.58 -6.54
C LEU A 232 21.99 -9.82 -5.11
N PRO A 233 23.16 -9.27 -4.73
CA PRO A 233 23.76 -9.54 -3.42
C PRO A 233 22.86 -9.17 -2.24
N LYS A 234 22.07 -8.09 -2.39
CA LYS A 234 21.15 -7.58 -1.37
C LYS A 234 20.05 -8.58 -0.99
N THR A 235 19.66 -9.49 -1.88
CA THR A 235 18.60 -10.47 -1.64
C THR A 235 18.92 -11.38 -0.46
N SER A 236 20.18 -11.79 -0.29
CA SER A 236 20.60 -12.71 0.79
C SER A 236 20.27 -12.19 2.21
N GLY A 237 20.30 -10.87 2.41
CA GLY A 237 20.05 -10.23 3.70
C GLY A 237 18.72 -9.49 3.80
N SER A 238 17.81 -9.67 2.84
CA SER A 238 16.55 -8.93 2.78
C SER A 238 15.35 -9.85 2.91
N ALA A 239 14.54 -9.67 3.97
CA ALA A 239 13.30 -10.41 4.14
C ALA A 239 12.30 -10.12 3.00
N VAL A 240 12.29 -8.88 2.53
CA VAL A 240 11.39 -8.39 1.47
C VAL A 240 11.71 -9.03 0.12
N LEU A 241 13.00 -9.07 -0.26
CA LEU A 241 13.43 -9.68 -1.52
C LEU A 241 13.35 -11.21 -1.48
N GLN A 242 13.65 -11.83 -0.34
CA GLN A 242 13.48 -13.27 -0.14
C GLN A 242 12.01 -13.68 -0.25
N GLU A 243 11.08 -12.92 0.33
CA GLU A 243 9.64 -13.15 0.18
C GLU A 243 9.24 -13.09 -1.30
N LYS A 244 9.69 -12.07 -2.04
CA LYS A 244 9.39 -11.96 -3.48
C LYS A 244 9.98 -13.11 -4.31
N LEU A 245 11.22 -13.52 -4.01
CA LEU A 245 11.85 -14.65 -4.66
C LEU A 245 11.04 -15.93 -4.41
N ALA A 246 10.60 -16.16 -3.17
CA ALA A 246 9.78 -17.31 -2.81
C ALA A 246 8.41 -17.31 -3.51
N GLU A 247 7.74 -16.16 -3.61
CA GLU A 247 6.49 -15.98 -4.37
C GLU A 247 6.68 -16.40 -5.85
N LEU A 248 7.75 -15.94 -6.49
CA LEU A 248 8.04 -16.26 -7.90
C LEU A 248 8.43 -17.73 -8.12
N LEU A 249 9.22 -18.31 -7.21
CA LEU A 249 9.59 -19.72 -7.25
C LEU A 249 8.36 -20.63 -7.08
N THR A 250 7.46 -20.26 -6.15
CA THR A 250 6.18 -20.95 -5.95
C THR A 250 5.36 -20.94 -7.24
N ALA A 251 5.18 -19.77 -7.85
CA ALA A 251 4.43 -19.64 -9.11
C ALA A 251 5.08 -20.40 -10.28
N SER A 252 6.38 -20.70 -10.20
CA SER A 252 7.13 -21.46 -11.20
C SER A 252 7.22 -22.96 -10.89
N GLY A 253 6.49 -23.46 -9.87
CA GLY A 253 6.48 -24.86 -9.47
C GLY A 253 7.75 -25.34 -8.75
N GLN A 254 8.62 -24.44 -8.31
CA GLN A 254 9.88 -24.76 -7.63
C GLN A 254 9.69 -24.75 -6.10
N SER A 255 8.84 -25.66 -5.60
CA SER A 255 8.37 -25.65 -4.20
C SER A 255 9.48 -25.75 -3.15
N GLU A 256 10.51 -26.58 -3.37
CA GLU A 256 11.62 -26.72 -2.42
C GLU A 256 12.45 -25.43 -2.30
N ALA A 257 12.82 -24.84 -3.44
CA ALA A 257 13.54 -23.57 -3.47
C ALA A 257 12.69 -22.44 -2.87
N ALA A 258 11.38 -22.42 -3.14
CA ALA A 258 10.46 -21.47 -2.53
C ALA A 258 10.41 -21.59 -1.00
N LEU A 259 10.33 -22.82 -0.46
CA LEU A 259 10.37 -23.07 0.98
C LEU A 259 11.67 -22.58 1.61
N GLY A 260 12.80 -22.76 0.92
CA GLY A 260 14.10 -22.21 1.34
C GLY A 260 14.09 -20.68 1.43
N ALA A 261 13.61 -20.01 0.39
CA ALA A 261 13.50 -18.55 0.35
C ALA A 261 12.51 -17.99 1.40
N TYR A 262 11.34 -18.62 1.59
CA TYR A 262 10.42 -18.23 2.67
C TYR A 262 11.05 -18.43 4.06
N SER A 263 11.85 -19.48 4.26
CA SER A 263 12.54 -19.72 5.53
C SER A 263 13.60 -18.66 5.81
N ALA A 264 14.33 -18.22 4.78
CA ALA A 264 15.26 -17.11 4.88
C ALA A 264 14.52 -15.79 5.21
N ALA A 265 13.44 -15.49 4.50
CA ALA A 265 12.60 -14.33 4.76
C ALA A 265 12.08 -14.30 6.21
N LEU A 266 11.61 -15.43 6.73
CA LEU A 266 11.05 -15.54 8.08
C LEU A 266 12.11 -15.25 9.16
N LYS A 267 13.35 -15.72 8.96
CA LYS A 267 14.48 -15.47 9.86
C LYS A 267 14.91 -13.99 9.84
N LEU A 268 14.90 -13.38 8.67
CA LEU A 268 15.35 -12.00 8.45
C LEU A 268 14.30 -10.95 8.84
N SER A 269 13.02 -11.30 8.77
CA SER A 269 11.93 -10.35 8.98
C SER A 269 11.92 -9.80 10.42
N THR A 270 11.66 -8.51 10.56
CA THR A 270 11.40 -7.85 11.84
C THR A 270 9.92 -7.53 12.05
N SER A 271 9.10 -7.60 11.00
CA SER A 271 7.66 -7.31 11.04
C SER A 271 6.87 -8.54 11.53
N PRO A 272 6.16 -8.46 12.67
CA PRO A 272 5.28 -9.54 13.12
C PRO A 272 4.24 -9.94 12.07
N LYS A 273 3.65 -8.96 11.36
CA LYS A 273 2.63 -9.24 10.35
C LYS A 273 3.23 -9.92 9.11
N GLN A 274 4.44 -9.55 8.69
CA GLN A 274 5.14 -10.28 7.63
C GLN A 274 5.46 -11.71 8.05
N LYS A 275 5.97 -11.93 9.27
CA LYS A 275 6.23 -13.28 9.79
C LYS A 275 4.97 -14.15 9.78
N GLN A 276 3.84 -13.61 10.24
CA GLN A 276 2.56 -14.32 10.22
C GLN A 276 2.18 -14.76 8.80
N ARG A 277 2.30 -13.87 7.81
CA ARG A 277 2.04 -14.21 6.40
C ARG A 277 2.99 -15.29 5.90
N LEU A 278 4.29 -15.15 6.14
CA LEU A 278 5.31 -16.10 5.71
C LEU A 278 5.05 -17.52 6.25
N VAL A 279 4.62 -17.66 7.51
CA VAL A 279 4.27 -18.96 8.11
C VAL A 279 3.07 -19.59 7.38
N VAL A 280 2.07 -18.80 7.01
CA VAL A 280 0.91 -19.30 6.25
C VAL A 280 1.34 -19.77 4.86
N GLU A 281 2.16 -19.01 4.14
CA GLU A 281 2.63 -19.41 2.81
C GLU A 281 3.51 -20.68 2.85
N GLN A 282 4.37 -20.83 3.87
CA GLN A 282 5.13 -22.06 4.07
C GLN A 282 4.24 -23.27 4.34
N SER A 283 3.17 -23.09 5.12
CA SER A 283 2.24 -24.17 5.46
C SER A 283 1.48 -24.64 4.22
N ARG A 284 1.09 -23.71 3.33
CA ARG A 284 0.45 -24.04 2.06
C ARG A 284 1.36 -24.87 1.16
N LEU A 285 2.64 -24.53 1.06
CA LEU A 285 3.61 -25.29 0.25
C LEU A 285 3.93 -26.69 0.76
N ARG A 286 3.72 -26.95 2.06
CA ARG A 286 3.96 -28.25 2.68
C ARG A 286 2.75 -29.18 2.62
N THR A 287 1.59 -28.65 2.27
CA THR A 287 0.36 -29.44 2.13
C THR A 287 0.32 -29.97 0.70
N PRO A 288 0.24 -31.31 0.50
CA PRO A 288 0.26 -31.93 -0.82
C PRO A 288 -0.97 -31.60 -1.68
#